data_AF-A0A5C4U689-F1
#
_entry.id   AF-A0A5C4U689-F1
#
_cell.length_a   1.000
_cell.length_b   1.000
_cell.length_c   1.000
_cell.angle_alpha   90.00
_cell.angle_beta   90.00
_cell.angle_gamma   90.00
#
_symmetry.space_group_name_H-M   'P 1'
#
loop_
_entity.id
_entity.type
_entity.pdbx_description
1 polymer ?
#
loop_
_entity_poly.entity_id
_entity_poly.type
_entity_poly.pdbx_seq_one_letter_code
_entity_poly.pdbx_strand_id
1 'polypeptide(L)'
;MLARIPWHVSLVGHALLLGVLVAGGFATFGAVPDPIPTHFDAAGNADAWSTKTLTNWLVQILLGPGILTVVFAGSAGLIRAVGSEVGEANTRAKLRHKVALKGQANALLSSGFLLSLVLGLAVPAATLGWNIPGWLILLGIFAACASIFVGMAQAHKNADRAYPRQEGEPRMLYGLLYYDPNDSRVMVSDELGANYQPNVATRGGKAIVYGFVAVMLIAMVVVFGQSFWAA
;
A
#
# COMPACT_ATOMS: atom_id res chain seq x y z
N MET A 1 3.64 14.41 2.36
CA MET A 1 4.54 14.35 1.20
C MET A 1 3.95 13.47 0.09
N LEU A 2 3.69 12.18 0.33
CA LEU A 2 3.21 11.23 -0.71
C LEU A 2 1.93 11.66 -1.43
N ALA A 3 0.92 12.16 -0.71
CA ALA A 3 -0.34 12.62 -1.32
C ALA A 3 -0.18 13.78 -2.33
N ARG A 4 0.98 14.45 -2.31
CA ARG A 4 1.31 15.57 -3.21
C ARG A 4 2.20 15.14 -4.38
N ILE A 5 2.77 13.94 -4.34
CA ILE A 5 3.56 13.43 -5.47
C ILE A 5 2.60 13.25 -6.64
N PRO A 6 2.85 13.89 -7.80
CA PRO A 6 1.99 13.73 -8.95
C PRO A 6 1.98 12.28 -9.42
N TRP A 7 0.79 11.75 -9.70
CA TRP A 7 0.55 10.42 -10.26
C TRP A 7 1.59 9.94 -11.29
N HIS A 8 1.88 10.77 -12.29
CA HIS A 8 2.80 10.42 -13.38
C HIS A 8 4.23 10.22 -12.88
N VAL A 9 4.66 10.95 -11.84
CA VAL A 9 5.98 10.75 -11.21
C VAL A 9 6.04 9.38 -10.56
N SER A 10 4.99 8.98 -9.83
CA SER A 10 4.94 7.66 -9.21
C SER A 10 4.85 6.55 -10.26
N LEU A 11 4.14 6.74 -11.38
CA LEU A 11 4.14 5.78 -12.49
C LEU A 11 5.51 5.65 -13.15
N VAL A 12 6.19 6.77 -13.41
CA VAL A 12 7.57 6.76 -13.94
C VAL A 12 8.48 6.03 -12.96
N GLY A 13 8.32 6.24 -11.65
CA GLY A 13 9.05 5.50 -10.63
C GLY A 13 8.88 3.99 -10.74
N HIS A 14 7.64 3.49 -10.89
CA HIS A 14 7.41 2.06 -11.10
C HIS A 14 8.02 1.55 -12.41
N ALA A 15 7.86 2.29 -13.51
CA ALA A 15 8.44 1.90 -14.80
C ALA A 15 9.97 1.83 -14.73
N LEU A 16 10.61 2.80 -14.08
CA LEU A 16 12.05 2.81 -13.84
C LEU A 16 12.48 1.65 -12.95
N LEU A 17 11.75 1.36 -11.87
CA LEU A 17 12.02 0.21 -11.02
C LEU A 17 11.97 -1.09 -11.83
N LEU A 18 10.91 -1.32 -12.61
CA LEU A 18 10.80 -2.51 -13.46
C LEU A 18 11.95 -2.58 -14.48
N GLY A 19 12.31 -1.46 -15.10
CA GLY A 19 13.46 -1.38 -16.01
C GLY A 19 14.79 -1.72 -15.32
N VAL A 20 15.00 -1.23 -14.10
CA VAL A 20 16.17 -1.55 -13.27
C VAL A 20 16.19 -3.03 -12.90
N LEU A 21 15.04 -3.61 -12.55
CA LEU A 21 14.95 -5.05 -12.24
C LEU A 21 15.24 -5.91 -13.47
N VAL A 22 14.77 -5.52 -14.66
CA VAL A 22 15.13 -6.20 -15.91
C VAL A 22 16.62 -6.11 -16.17
N ALA A 23 17.20 -4.90 -16.16
CA ALA A 23 18.62 -4.69 -16.42
C ALA A 23 19.51 -5.40 -15.39
N GLY A 24 19.15 -5.32 -14.12
CA GLY A 24 19.80 -6.04 -13.03
C GLY A 24 19.68 -7.55 -13.20
N GLY A 25 18.50 -8.03 -13.60
CA GLY A 25 18.26 -9.44 -13.88
C GLY A 25 19.19 -10.01 -14.96
N PHE A 26 19.41 -9.27 -16.05
CA PHE A 26 20.40 -9.63 -17.06
C PHE A 26 21.84 -9.60 -16.51
N ALA A 27 22.19 -8.55 -15.77
CA ALA A 27 23.53 -8.37 -15.22
C ALA A 27 23.91 -9.44 -14.20
N THR A 28 22.95 -9.94 -13.42
CA THR A 28 23.19 -10.92 -12.35
C THR A 28 22.90 -12.36 -12.75
N PHE A 29 22.36 -12.62 -13.95
CA PHE A 29 21.95 -13.98 -14.35
C PHE A 29 23.07 -15.02 -14.23
N GLY A 30 24.32 -14.63 -14.49
CA GLY A 30 25.50 -15.48 -14.30
C GLY A 30 25.67 -15.98 -12.86
N ALA A 31 25.34 -15.14 -11.88
CA ALA A 31 25.50 -15.43 -10.45
C ALA A 31 24.29 -16.14 -9.81
N VAL A 32 23.17 -16.26 -10.52
CA VAL A 32 21.97 -16.96 -10.03
C VAL A 32 22.28 -18.46 -9.86
N PRO A 33 21.89 -19.10 -8.74
CA PRO A 33 22.09 -20.54 -8.53
C PRO A 33 21.28 -21.39 -9.51
N ASP A 34 21.76 -22.61 -9.77
CA ASP A 34 21.01 -23.64 -10.47
C ASP A 34 20.89 -24.88 -9.56
N PRO A 35 19.69 -25.22 -9.05
CA PRO A 35 18.39 -24.63 -9.39
C PRO A 35 18.07 -23.32 -8.65
N ILE A 36 17.10 -22.55 -9.17
CA ILE A 36 16.63 -21.28 -8.59
C ILE A 36 15.62 -21.57 -7.48
N PRO A 37 15.77 -21.05 -6.25
CA PRO A 37 14.76 -21.17 -5.20
C PRO A 37 13.50 -20.38 -5.58
N THR A 38 12.31 -20.97 -5.49
CA THR A 38 11.03 -20.34 -5.89
C THR A 38 10.03 -20.18 -4.75
N HIS A 39 10.21 -20.92 -3.65
CA HIS A 39 9.45 -20.78 -2.42
C HIS A 39 10.40 -20.86 -1.22
N PHE A 40 10.00 -20.22 -0.13
CA PHE A 40 10.73 -20.21 1.12
C PHE A 40 9.77 -20.55 2.26
N ASP A 41 10.20 -21.41 3.19
CA ASP A 41 9.44 -21.74 4.38
C ASP A 41 9.40 -20.56 5.38
N ALA A 42 8.71 -20.74 6.50
CA ALA A 42 8.61 -19.72 7.54
C ALA A 42 9.96 -19.38 8.21
N ALA A 43 10.95 -20.28 8.12
CA ALA A 43 12.31 -20.05 8.62
C ALA A 43 13.20 -19.36 7.56
N GLY A 44 12.68 -19.09 6.36
CA GLY A 44 13.41 -18.47 5.27
C GLY A 44 14.32 -19.45 4.51
N ASN A 45 14.17 -20.75 4.71
CA ASN A 45 14.89 -21.75 3.92
C ASN A 45 14.14 -22.01 2.61
N ALA A 46 14.88 -22.18 1.52
CA ALA A 46 14.27 -22.60 0.27
C ALA A 46 13.76 -24.05 0.38
N ASP A 47 12.48 -24.27 0.07
CA ASP A 47 11.81 -25.58 0.10
C ASP A 47 11.17 -25.95 -1.25
N ALA A 48 11.22 -25.05 -2.24
CA ALA A 48 10.89 -25.33 -3.63
C ALA A 48 11.90 -24.67 -4.57
N TRP A 49 12.13 -25.32 -5.72
CA TRP A 49 13.12 -24.90 -6.71
C TRP A 49 12.60 -25.04 -8.14
N SER A 50 13.22 -24.32 -9.07
CA SER A 50 12.98 -24.43 -10.51
C SER A 50 14.28 -24.43 -11.31
N THR A 51 14.27 -24.99 -12.51
CA THR A 51 15.43 -24.99 -13.41
C THR A 51 15.89 -23.56 -13.70
N LYS A 52 17.21 -23.32 -13.69
CA LYS A 52 17.76 -22.02 -14.09
C LYS A 52 17.50 -21.73 -15.56
N THR A 53 16.66 -20.76 -15.81
CA THR A 53 16.47 -20.14 -17.12
C THR A 53 16.36 -18.64 -16.95
N LEU A 54 16.70 -17.87 -17.99
CA LEU A 54 16.54 -16.42 -17.96
C LEU A 54 15.07 -16.05 -17.72
N THR A 55 14.14 -16.79 -18.32
CA THR A 55 12.70 -16.60 -18.12
C THR A 55 12.29 -16.80 -16.66
N ASN A 56 12.67 -17.90 -16.03
CA ASN A 56 12.31 -18.17 -14.64
C ASN A 56 12.87 -17.10 -13.70
N TRP A 57 14.10 -16.65 -13.95
CA TRP A 57 14.73 -15.59 -13.18
C TRP A 57 14.00 -14.25 -13.33
N LEU A 58 13.73 -13.82 -14.57
CA LEU A 58 13.02 -12.57 -14.83
C LEU A 58 11.59 -12.61 -14.28
N VAL A 59 10.88 -13.73 -14.41
CA VAL A 59 9.54 -13.89 -13.82
C VAL A 59 9.63 -13.76 -12.31
N GLN A 60 10.57 -14.42 -11.65
CA GLN A 60 10.69 -14.38 -10.19
C GLN A 60 10.88 -12.95 -9.66
N ILE A 61 11.77 -12.16 -10.28
CA ILE A 61 12.06 -10.80 -9.80
C ILE A 61 11.01 -9.76 -10.23
N LEU A 62 10.27 -10.01 -11.32
CA LEU A 62 9.28 -9.07 -11.84
C LEU A 62 7.86 -9.36 -11.37
N LEU A 63 7.51 -10.59 -11.02
CA LEU A 63 6.12 -10.97 -10.75
C LEU A 63 5.53 -10.16 -9.60
N GLY A 64 6.23 -10.09 -8.46
CA GLY A 64 5.79 -9.32 -7.29
C GLY A 64 5.63 -7.82 -7.61
N PRO A 65 6.71 -7.11 -7.95
CA PRO A 65 6.65 -5.68 -8.30
C PRO A 65 5.70 -5.37 -9.47
N GLY A 66 5.60 -6.26 -10.47
CA GLY A 66 4.71 -6.12 -11.62
C GLY A 66 3.25 -6.19 -11.22
N ILE A 67 2.85 -7.21 -10.44
CA ILE A 67 1.48 -7.32 -9.90
C ILE A 67 1.14 -6.10 -9.06
N LEU A 68 2.04 -5.70 -8.14
CA LEU A 68 1.81 -4.52 -7.30
C LEU A 68 1.66 -3.26 -8.13
N THR A 69 2.51 -3.04 -9.14
CA THR A 69 2.40 -1.91 -10.06
C THR A 69 1.00 -1.86 -10.70
N VAL A 70 0.53 -2.98 -11.25
CA VAL A 70 -0.78 -3.06 -11.92
C VAL A 70 -1.91 -2.81 -10.91
N VAL A 71 -1.86 -3.43 -9.74
CA VAL A 71 -2.90 -3.27 -8.71
C VAL A 71 -2.96 -1.84 -8.20
N PHE A 72 -1.85 -1.26 -7.77
CA PHE A 72 -1.84 0.11 -7.24
C PHE A 72 -2.14 1.14 -8.33
N ALA A 73 -1.65 0.96 -9.55
CA ALA A 73 -1.99 1.82 -10.68
C ALA A 73 -3.49 1.72 -11.06
N GLY A 74 -4.03 0.50 -11.09
CA GLY A 74 -5.45 0.25 -11.36
C GLY A 74 -6.35 0.85 -10.28
N SER A 75 -6.10 0.54 -9.00
CA SER A 75 -6.89 1.05 -7.87
C SER A 75 -6.88 2.57 -7.81
N ALA A 76 -5.73 3.20 -7.98
CA ALA A 76 -5.68 4.65 -7.93
C ALA A 76 -6.16 5.31 -9.23
N GLY A 77 -6.14 4.62 -10.37
CA GLY A 77 -6.88 4.99 -11.57
C GLY A 77 -8.39 5.02 -11.31
N LEU A 78 -8.93 3.97 -10.68
CA LEU A 78 -10.35 3.88 -10.28
C LEU A 78 -10.74 5.00 -9.31
N ILE A 79 -9.93 5.27 -8.27
CA ILE A 79 -10.19 6.39 -7.33
C ILE A 79 -10.26 7.73 -8.07
N ARG A 80 -9.38 7.94 -9.07
CA ARG A 80 -9.40 9.17 -9.88
C ARG A 80 -10.60 9.23 -10.80
N ALA A 81 -11.05 8.10 -11.37
CA ALA A 81 -12.25 8.02 -12.19
C ALA A 81 -13.49 8.40 -11.35
N VAL A 82 -13.67 7.80 -10.17
CA VAL A 82 -14.73 8.18 -9.21
C VAL A 82 -14.66 9.67 -8.88
N GLY A 83 -13.47 10.21 -8.63
CA GLY A 83 -13.28 11.64 -8.36
C GLY A 83 -13.61 12.56 -9.55
N SER A 84 -13.60 12.05 -10.78
CA SER A 84 -13.96 12.80 -11.99
C SER A 84 -15.47 12.84 -12.24
N GLU A 85 -16.20 11.80 -11.84
CA GLU A 85 -17.67 11.71 -11.92
C GLU A 85 -18.38 12.72 -11.01
N VAL A 86 -17.67 13.26 -10.01
CA VAL A 86 -18.13 14.37 -9.15
C VAL A 86 -18.47 15.65 -9.95
N GLY A 87 -18.13 15.70 -11.24
CA GLY A 87 -18.53 16.75 -12.18
C GLY A 87 -17.93 18.12 -11.87
N GLU A 88 -18.60 19.17 -12.36
CA GLU A 88 -18.43 20.54 -11.85
C GLU A 88 -18.96 20.59 -10.42
N ALA A 89 -18.10 20.24 -9.47
CA ALA A 89 -18.41 20.30 -8.06
C ALA A 89 -18.86 21.73 -7.69
N ASN A 90 -20.17 21.91 -7.55
CA ASN A 90 -20.82 23.20 -7.27
C ASN A 90 -20.88 23.51 -5.77
N THR A 91 -20.56 22.54 -4.92
CA THR A 91 -20.47 22.72 -3.46
C THR A 91 -19.04 22.55 -2.96
N ARG A 92 -18.71 23.29 -1.91
CA ARG A 92 -17.40 23.21 -1.24
C ARG A 92 -17.10 21.80 -0.73
N ALA A 93 -18.12 21.08 -0.27
CA ALA A 93 -18.01 19.70 0.21
C ALA A 93 -17.57 18.74 -0.91
N LYS A 94 -18.21 18.83 -2.09
CA LYS A 94 -17.81 18.05 -3.29
C LYS A 94 -16.39 18.41 -3.76
N LEU A 95 -16.02 19.69 -3.75
CA LEU A 95 -14.64 20.13 -4.11
C LEU A 95 -13.60 19.55 -3.14
N ARG A 96 -13.87 19.61 -1.83
CA ARG A 96 -13.04 19.00 -0.80
C ARG A 96 -12.88 17.50 -1.05
N HIS A 97 -13.97 16.79 -1.27
CA HIS A 97 -13.95 15.36 -1.51
C HIS A 97 -13.14 15.01 -2.77
N LYS A 98 -13.30 15.75 -3.87
CA LYS A 98 -12.53 15.59 -5.10
C LYS A 98 -11.02 15.78 -4.88
N VAL A 99 -10.62 16.79 -4.10
CA VAL A 99 -9.21 16.99 -3.72
C VAL A 99 -8.69 15.86 -2.84
N ALA A 100 -9.51 15.37 -1.91
CA ALA A 100 -9.14 14.25 -1.05
C ALA A 100 -8.91 12.97 -1.88
N LEU A 101 -9.83 12.60 -2.78
CA LEU A 101 -9.69 11.43 -3.66
C LEU A 101 -8.44 11.52 -4.54
N LYS A 102 -8.16 12.68 -5.14
CA LYS A 102 -6.93 12.89 -5.92
C LYS A 102 -5.67 12.67 -5.05
N GLY A 103 -5.66 13.22 -3.84
CA GLY A 103 -4.56 13.03 -2.90
C GLY A 103 -4.42 11.58 -2.42
N GLN A 104 -5.53 10.88 -2.20
CA GLN A 104 -5.54 9.46 -1.83
C GLN A 104 -5.01 8.58 -2.96
N ALA A 105 -5.41 8.84 -4.22
CA ALA A 105 -4.87 8.13 -5.38
C ALA A 105 -3.35 8.31 -5.50
N ASN A 106 -2.84 9.53 -5.34
CA ASN A 106 -1.42 9.82 -5.34
C ASN A 106 -0.68 9.11 -4.19
N ALA A 107 -1.25 9.15 -2.97
CA ALA A 107 -0.71 8.47 -1.81
C ALA A 107 -0.65 6.96 -2.02
N LEU A 108 -1.73 6.37 -2.54
CA LEU A 108 -1.87 4.95 -2.77
C LEU A 108 -0.81 4.46 -3.76
N LEU A 109 -0.69 5.09 -4.93
CA LEU A 109 0.33 4.70 -5.91
C LEU A 109 1.75 4.93 -5.39
N SER A 110 2.02 6.05 -4.72
CA SER A 110 3.37 6.32 -4.20
C SER A 110 3.77 5.34 -3.09
N SER A 111 2.81 4.87 -2.30
CA SER A 111 3.04 3.84 -1.28
C SER A 111 3.23 2.45 -1.92
N GLY A 112 2.46 2.17 -2.99
CA GLY A 112 2.63 0.97 -3.81
C GLY A 112 4.03 0.87 -4.44
N PHE A 113 4.63 2.01 -4.81
CA PHE A 113 6.01 2.07 -5.26
C PHE A 113 6.97 1.60 -4.18
N LEU A 114 6.81 2.08 -2.94
CA LEU A 114 7.65 1.66 -1.81
C LEU A 114 7.55 0.15 -1.56
N LEU A 115 6.34 -0.41 -1.62
CA LEU A 115 6.15 -1.84 -1.45
C LEU A 115 6.78 -2.64 -2.59
N SER A 116 6.61 -2.16 -3.83
CA SER A 116 7.24 -2.75 -5.02
C SER A 116 8.76 -2.71 -4.94
N LEU A 117 9.33 -1.62 -4.42
CA LEU A 117 10.76 -1.47 -4.20
C LEU A 117 11.28 -2.46 -3.15
N VAL A 118 10.59 -2.60 -2.02
CA VAL A 118 10.98 -3.55 -0.97
C VAL A 118 11.01 -4.97 -1.52
N LEU A 119 9.95 -5.42 -2.21
CA LEU A 119 9.91 -6.77 -2.78
C LEU A 119 10.88 -6.95 -3.95
N GLY A 120 11.02 -5.93 -4.80
CA GLY A 120 11.93 -5.94 -5.95
C GLY A 120 13.41 -6.02 -5.55
N LEU A 121 13.76 -5.59 -4.34
CA LEU A 121 15.12 -5.74 -3.80
C LEU A 121 15.28 -7.02 -2.98
N ALA A 122 14.26 -7.39 -2.19
CA ALA A 122 14.33 -8.54 -1.28
C ALA A 122 14.47 -9.87 -2.05
N VAL A 123 13.68 -10.07 -3.11
CA VAL A 123 13.68 -11.35 -3.85
C VAL A 123 15.03 -11.60 -4.54
N PRO A 124 15.60 -10.66 -5.33
CA PRO A 124 16.91 -10.89 -5.93
C PRO A 124 18.02 -11.08 -4.91
N ALA A 125 17.99 -10.32 -3.81
CA ALA A 125 18.99 -10.43 -2.76
C ALA A 125 18.98 -11.83 -2.12
N ALA A 126 17.80 -12.36 -1.78
CA ALA A 126 17.66 -13.71 -1.24
C ALA A 126 18.16 -14.77 -2.24
N THR A 127 17.78 -14.67 -3.52
CA THR A 127 18.23 -15.62 -4.56
C THR A 127 19.74 -15.58 -4.79
N LEU A 128 20.38 -14.41 -4.64
CA LEU A 128 21.84 -14.24 -4.77
C LEU A 128 22.61 -14.56 -3.48
N GLY A 129 21.93 -15.07 -2.45
CA GLY A 129 22.54 -15.46 -1.18
C GLY A 129 22.95 -14.28 -0.30
N TRP A 130 22.41 -13.07 -0.53
CA TRP A 130 22.64 -11.95 0.36
C TRP A 130 21.85 -12.14 1.65
N ASN A 131 22.56 -12.10 2.78
CA ASN A 131 21.94 -12.23 4.09
C ASN A 131 21.27 -10.89 4.50
N ILE A 132 20.05 -10.66 4.00
CA ILE A 132 19.19 -9.58 4.49
C ILE A 132 18.36 -10.16 5.65
N PRO A 133 18.51 -9.64 6.88
CA PRO A 133 17.67 -10.04 8.00
C PRO A 133 16.17 -9.91 7.65
N GLY A 134 15.40 -10.99 7.80
CA GLY A 134 13.98 -11.00 7.42
C GLY A 134 13.15 -9.91 8.11
N TRP A 135 13.53 -9.51 9.33
CA TRP A 135 12.87 -8.42 10.05
C TRP A 135 13.01 -7.05 9.36
N LEU A 136 14.09 -6.80 8.59
CA LEU A 136 14.25 -5.58 7.81
C LEU A 136 13.28 -5.53 6.62
N ILE A 137 13.07 -6.68 5.97
CA ILE A 137 12.09 -6.80 4.88
C ILE A 137 10.68 -6.56 5.43
N LEU A 138 10.35 -7.20 6.56
CA LEU A 138 9.06 -6.98 7.23
C LEU A 138 8.88 -5.52 7.65
N LEU A 139 9.90 -4.90 8.25
CA LEU A 139 9.87 -3.48 8.60
C LEU A 139 9.63 -2.60 7.37
N GLY A 140 10.27 -2.91 6.24
CA GLY A 140 10.05 -2.22 4.96
C GLY A 140 8.60 -2.36 4.46
N ILE A 141 8.03 -3.57 4.53
CA ILE A 141 6.62 -3.83 4.19
C ILE A 141 5.69 -3.04 5.11
N PHE A 142 5.90 -3.08 6.43
CA PHE A 142 5.10 -2.33 7.41
C PHE A 142 5.21 -0.82 7.19
N ALA A 143 6.40 -0.30 6.91
CA ALA A 143 6.61 1.11 6.61
C ALA A 143 5.87 1.51 5.32
N ALA A 144 5.92 0.68 4.27
CA ALA A 144 5.18 0.91 3.03
C ALA A 144 3.66 0.91 3.28
N CYS A 145 3.13 -0.05 4.04
CA CYS A 145 1.71 -0.11 4.41
C CYS A 145 1.29 1.08 5.28
N ALA A 146 2.09 1.44 6.29
CA ALA A 146 1.83 2.61 7.14
C ALA A 146 1.82 3.90 6.31
N SER A 147 2.66 3.99 5.27
CA SER A 147 2.71 5.15 4.38
C SER A 147 1.40 5.38 3.61
N ILE A 148 0.61 4.32 3.34
CA ILE A 148 -0.73 4.43 2.76
C ILE A 148 -1.62 5.25 3.69
N PHE A 149 -1.75 4.85 4.95
CA PHE A 149 -2.61 5.52 5.94
C PHE A 149 -2.14 6.96 6.19
N VAL A 150 -0.84 7.17 6.33
CA VAL A 150 -0.26 8.52 6.49
C VAL A 150 -0.57 9.38 5.26
N GLY A 151 -0.46 8.83 4.06
CA GLY A 151 -0.78 9.51 2.82
C GLY A 151 -2.27 9.86 2.69
N MET A 152 -3.17 8.94 3.05
CA MET A 152 -4.62 9.19 3.08
C MET A 152 -4.98 10.29 4.10
N ALA A 153 -4.41 10.23 5.31
CA ALA A 153 -4.57 11.28 6.33
C ALA A 153 -4.13 12.65 5.80
N GLN A 154 -2.99 12.70 5.11
CA GLN A 154 -2.48 13.92 4.51
C GLN A 154 -3.38 14.42 3.38
N ALA A 155 -3.95 13.52 2.57
CA ALA A 155 -4.88 13.88 1.51
C ALA A 155 -6.13 14.59 2.08
N HIS A 156 -6.75 14.02 3.11
CA HIS A 156 -7.89 14.65 3.80
C HIS A 156 -7.51 15.97 4.46
N LYS A 157 -6.39 16.02 5.20
CA LYS A 157 -5.93 17.27 5.82
C LYS A 157 -5.63 18.38 4.80
N ASN A 158 -5.07 18.03 3.64
CA ASN A 158 -4.83 18.99 2.55
C ASN A 158 -6.15 19.47 1.94
N ALA A 159 -7.14 18.57 1.78
CA ALA A 159 -8.46 18.94 1.30
C ALA A 159 -9.21 19.86 2.29
N ASP A 160 -9.16 19.54 3.58
CA ASP A 160 -9.75 20.37 4.65
C ASP A 160 -9.10 21.77 4.71
N ARG A 161 -7.79 21.89 4.42
CA ARG A 161 -7.10 23.18 4.33
C ARG A 161 -7.52 23.99 3.10
N ALA A 162 -7.69 23.34 1.94
CA ALA A 162 -8.11 24.00 0.71
C ALA A 162 -9.59 24.41 0.75
N TYR A 163 -10.42 23.59 1.40
CA TYR A 163 -11.87 23.76 1.48
C TYR A 163 -12.35 23.47 2.91
N PRO A 164 -12.26 24.46 3.83
CA PRO A 164 -12.63 24.28 5.24
C PRO A 164 -14.06 23.80 5.43
N ARG A 165 -14.24 22.85 6.36
CA ARG A 165 -15.55 22.34 6.81
C ARG A 165 -16.40 23.44 7.42
N GLN A 166 -17.71 23.38 7.21
CA GLN A 166 -18.68 24.23 7.92
C GLN A 166 -18.88 23.74 9.36
N GLU A 167 -19.45 24.60 10.21
CA GLU A 167 -19.84 24.20 11.57
C GLU A 167 -20.89 23.08 11.53
N GLY A 168 -20.74 22.10 12.42
CA GLY A 168 -21.61 20.91 12.45
C GLY A 168 -21.24 19.80 11.47
N GLU A 169 -20.32 20.02 10.51
CA GLU A 169 -19.85 18.94 9.64
C GLU A 169 -18.95 17.95 10.40
N PRO A 170 -19.17 16.63 10.24
CA PRO A 170 -18.41 15.61 10.93
C PRO A 170 -16.93 15.66 10.55
N ARG A 171 -16.06 15.54 11.56
CA ARG A 171 -14.61 15.59 11.40
C ARG A 171 -14.03 14.19 11.30
N MET A 172 -12.99 14.05 10.49
CA MET A 172 -12.20 12.81 10.49
C MET A 172 -11.17 12.84 11.61
N LEU A 173 -11.28 11.91 12.55
CA LEU A 173 -10.28 11.67 13.57
C LEU A 173 -8.95 11.29 12.89
N TYR A 174 -7.90 12.06 13.21
CA TYR A 174 -6.57 12.01 12.58
C TYR A 174 -6.52 12.19 11.05
N GLY A 175 -7.65 12.56 10.41
CA GLY A 175 -7.79 12.61 8.95
C GLY A 175 -8.04 11.26 8.28
N LEU A 176 -8.36 10.22 9.07
CA LEU A 176 -8.51 8.84 8.58
C LEU A 176 -9.85 8.21 8.94
N LEU A 177 -10.33 8.44 10.17
CA LEU A 177 -11.46 7.70 10.71
C LEU A 177 -12.65 8.66 10.89
N TYR A 178 -13.82 8.28 10.36
CA TYR A 178 -15.04 9.05 10.57
C TYR A 178 -15.47 9.00 12.04
N TYR A 179 -15.73 10.16 12.65
CA TYR A 179 -16.17 10.28 14.03
C TYR A 179 -17.33 11.26 14.14
N ASP A 180 -18.52 10.72 14.43
CA ASP A 180 -19.69 11.52 14.78
C ASP A 180 -20.50 10.83 15.90
N PRO A 181 -20.47 11.34 17.14
CA PRO A 181 -21.25 10.79 18.25
C PRO A 181 -22.76 10.90 18.07
N ASN A 182 -23.23 11.82 17.22
CA ASN A 182 -24.65 12.05 16.98
C ASN A 182 -25.21 11.12 15.89
N ASP A 183 -24.33 10.45 15.14
CA ASP A 183 -24.71 9.46 14.13
C ASP A 183 -24.62 8.04 14.71
N SER A 184 -25.77 7.36 14.84
CA SER A 184 -25.83 6.00 15.39
C SER A 184 -25.41 4.90 14.40
N ARG A 185 -25.19 5.23 13.12
CA ARG A 185 -24.82 4.23 12.10
C ARG A 185 -23.41 3.71 12.32
N VAL A 186 -23.24 2.39 12.23
CA VAL A 186 -21.93 1.74 12.34
C VAL A 186 -21.06 1.99 11.12
N MET A 187 -21.64 1.93 9.92
CA MET A 187 -21.01 2.23 8.64
C MET A 187 -21.71 3.44 8.02
N VAL A 188 -20.93 4.45 7.65
CA VAL A 188 -21.43 5.70 7.06
C VAL A 188 -20.87 5.81 5.66
N SER A 189 -21.75 6.10 4.70
CA SER A 189 -21.31 6.38 3.33
C SER A 189 -20.62 7.74 3.26
N ASP A 190 -19.62 7.86 2.40
CA ASP A 190 -19.06 9.17 2.07
C ASP A 190 -20.10 10.06 1.35
N GLU A 191 -19.74 11.34 1.17
CA GLU A 191 -20.63 12.35 0.56
C GLU A 191 -21.09 12.00 -0.87
N LEU A 192 -20.43 11.03 -1.52
CA LEU A 192 -20.78 10.55 -2.86
C LEU A 192 -21.49 9.20 -2.86
N GLY A 193 -21.65 8.56 -1.70
CA GLY A 193 -22.19 7.20 -1.62
C GLY A 193 -21.26 6.12 -2.19
N ALA A 194 -20.03 6.47 -2.56
CA ALA A 194 -19.10 5.60 -3.27
C ALA A 194 -18.25 4.75 -2.31
N ASN A 195 -18.05 5.21 -1.08
CA ASN A 195 -17.28 4.49 -0.06
C ASN A 195 -18.04 4.42 1.26
N TYR A 196 -17.75 3.39 2.06
CA TYR A 196 -18.25 3.27 3.43
C TYR A 196 -17.09 3.33 4.42
N GLN A 197 -17.30 4.05 5.52
CA GLN A 197 -16.33 4.16 6.61
C GLN A 197 -16.99 3.78 7.93
N PRO A 198 -16.29 3.05 8.82
CA PRO A 198 -16.79 2.79 10.15
C PRO A 198 -16.83 4.09 10.97
N ASN A 199 -17.96 4.35 11.64
CA ASN A 199 -18.08 5.44 12.59
C ASN A 199 -17.48 5.04 13.94
N VAL A 200 -16.27 5.52 14.22
CA VAL A 200 -15.52 5.20 15.43
C VAL A 200 -16.08 5.86 16.69
N ALA A 201 -17.14 6.67 16.60
CA ALA A 201 -17.90 7.09 17.77
C ALA A 201 -18.78 5.94 18.32
N THR A 202 -19.22 5.01 17.47
CA THR A 202 -20.07 3.87 17.84
C THR A 202 -19.25 2.68 18.36
N ARG A 203 -19.87 1.82 19.17
CA ARG A 203 -19.25 0.57 19.64
C ARG A 203 -18.92 -0.38 18.47
N GLY A 204 -19.82 -0.48 17.50
CA GLY A 204 -19.63 -1.31 16.31
C GLY A 204 -18.48 -0.83 15.43
N GLY A 205 -18.40 0.47 15.16
CA GLY A 205 -17.31 1.03 14.35
C GLY A 205 -15.94 0.89 15.03
N LYS A 206 -15.89 1.05 16.37
CA LYS A 206 -14.68 0.74 17.16
C LYS A 206 -14.28 -0.73 17.04
N ALA A 207 -15.23 -1.66 17.14
CA ALA A 207 -14.94 -3.08 17.01
C ALA A 207 -14.36 -3.45 15.64
N ILE A 208 -14.86 -2.84 14.54
CA ILE A 208 -14.31 -3.04 13.19
C ILE A 208 -12.85 -2.58 13.14
N VAL A 209 -12.57 -1.34 13.58
CA VAL A 209 -11.22 -0.77 13.50
C VAL A 209 -10.24 -1.51 14.40
N TYR A 210 -10.60 -1.75 15.67
CA TYR A 210 -9.72 -2.46 16.60
C TYR A 210 -9.54 -3.94 16.23
N GLY A 211 -10.58 -4.60 15.71
CA GLY A 211 -10.49 -5.96 15.21
C GLY A 211 -9.49 -6.07 14.05
N PHE A 212 -9.56 -5.15 13.09
CA PHE A 212 -8.60 -5.10 11.98
C PHE A 212 -7.16 -4.89 12.48
N VAL A 213 -6.93 -3.93 13.38
CA VAL A 213 -5.60 -3.68 13.97
C VAL A 213 -5.12 -4.89 14.76
N ALA A 214 -5.98 -5.54 15.53
CA ALA A 214 -5.63 -6.73 16.31
C ALA A 214 -5.21 -7.89 15.41
N VAL A 215 -5.94 -8.15 14.32
CA VAL A 215 -5.56 -9.19 13.33
C VAL A 215 -4.19 -8.90 12.73
N MET A 216 -3.92 -7.64 12.36
CA MET A 216 -2.60 -7.25 11.83
C MET A 216 -1.48 -7.46 12.86
N LEU A 217 -1.70 -7.09 14.12
CA LEU A 217 -0.72 -7.28 15.19
C LEU A 217 -0.52 -8.75 15.55
N ILE A 218 -1.58 -9.58 15.53
CA ILE A 218 -1.47 -11.02 15.74
C ILE A 218 -0.67 -11.66 14.61
N ALA A 219 -0.97 -11.34 13.35
CA ALA A 219 -0.19 -11.82 12.21
C ALA A 219 1.28 -11.44 12.35
N MET A 220 1.55 -10.21 12.78
CA MET A 220 2.91 -9.75 13.08
C MET A 220 3.57 -10.63 14.15
N VAL A 221 2.95 -10.79 15.32
CA VAL A 221 3.52 -11.59 16.43
C VAL A 221 3.70 -13.06 16.03
N VAL A 222 2.79 -13.66 15.27
CA VAL A 222 2.92 -15.05 14.81
C VAL A 222 4.12 -15.19 13.89
N VAL A 223 4.28 -14.31 12.91
CA VAL A 223 5.40 -14.37 11.95
C VAL A 223 6.74 -14.07 12.63
N PHE A 224 6.79 -13.05 13.51
CA PHE A 224 8.01 -12.70 14.23
C PHE A 224 8.36 -13.69 15.35
N GLY A 225 7.36 -14.28 16.00
CA GLY A 225 7.55 -15.30 17.03
C GLY A 225 8.21 -16.55 16.45
N GLN A 226 7.80 -16.99 15.26
CA GLN A 226 8.40 -18.13 14.57
C GLN A 226 9.87 -17.90 14.20
N SER A 227 10.24 -16.66 13.88
CA SER A 227 11.60 -16.30 13.45
C SER A 227 12.56 -15.98 14.61
N PHE A 228 12.06 -15.65 15.81
CA PHE A 228 12.90 -15.40 17.00
C PHE A 228 13.34 -16.68 17.73
N TRP A 229 12.57 -17.76 17.64
CA TRP A 229 12.89 -19.05 18.28
C TRP A 229 13.67 -20.01 17.36
N ALA A 230 13.86 -19.64 16.09
CA ALA A 230 14.59 -20.43 15.10
C ALA A 230 16.04 -19.96 14.85
N ALA A 231 16.50 -18.93 15.59
CA ALA A 231 17.88 -18.43 15.60
C ALA A 231 18.59 -18.88 16.89
#